data_AF-A0A382XJH1-F1
#
_entry.id   AF-A0A382XJH1-F1
#
_cell.length_a   1.000
_cell.length_b   1.000
_cell.length_c   1.000
_cell.angle_alpha   90.00
_cell.angle_beta   90.00
_cell.angle_gamma   90.00
#
_symmetry.space_group_name_H-M   'P 1'
#
loop_
_entity.id
_entity.type
_entity.pdbx_description
1 polymer ?
#
loop_
_entity_poly.entity_id
_entity_poly.type
_entity_poly.pdbx_seq_one_letter_code
_entity_poly.pdbx_strand_id
1 'polypeptide(L)'
;MPPKEKLPDSVIADFEKWIMMGAPDPRDGKAAPFFKPDWAKSKNHWSFKVPKQPDVPKVKNGDWPRTDVDRFVLAELEEKSLKPVGEADRRTLIRRLYFDLNGLPPTPKEVDSFVKDTDPQAYEKLVDRLLGSEHFGERWGRHWLDVARYAESSGKESNITYPHAWRYRDYVIDSFNADKPYNQFIREQIAGDMMRARDDKHRAELMTATGFLAMGPKSHNEGSRSQFAADLADEQIETMSRSMLGLTIACARCHDHKFDPIPQREYYA
;
A
#
# COMPACT_ATOMS: atom_id res chain seq x y z
N MET A 1 11.53 -0.15 24.62
CA MET A 1 12.40 0.79 25.37
C MET A 1 13.21 -0.04 26.36
N PRO A 2 14.52 0.17 26.49
CA PRO A 2 15.24 -0.40 27.62
C PRO A 2 14.68 0.18 28.94
N PRO A 3 14.78 -0.54 30.05
CA PRO A 3 14.27 -0.08 31.34
C PRO A 3 14.85 1.29 31.73
N LYS A 4 14.03 2.14 32.37
CA LYS A 4 14.38 3.52 32.76
C LYS A 4 15.42 3.60 33.89
N GLU A 5 15.61 2.51 34.60
CA GLU A 5 16.53 2.41 35.73
C GLU A 5 17.51 1.26 35.52
N LYS A 6 18.68 1.38 36.15
CA LYS A 6 19.68 0.32 36.19
C LYS A 6 19.03 -0.94 36.75
N LEU A 7 19.30 -2.10 36.13
CA LEU A 7 18.92 -3.38 36.71
C LEU A 7 19.52 -3.50 38.13
N PRO A 8 18.85 -4.16 39.08
CA PRO A 8 19.42 -4.42 40.39
C PRO A 8 20.80 -5.07 40.27
N ASP A 9 21.75 -4.69 41.14
CA ASP A 9 23.13 -5.19 41.08
C ASP A 9 23.19 -6.73 41.14
N SER A 10 22.22 -7.37 41.80
CA SER A 10 22.08 -8.84 41.82
C SER A 10 21.80 -9.44 40.45
N VAL A 11 20.90 -8.83 39.66
CA VAL A 11 20.55 -9.30 38.31
C VAL A 11 21.73 -9.10 37.36
N ILE A 12 22.46 -7.98 37.50
CA ILE A 12 23.68 -7.72 36.73
C ILE A 12 24.74 -8.77 37.06
N ALA A 13 24.96 -9.06 38.34
CA ALA A 13 25.91 -10.09 38.77
C ALA A 13 25.55 -11.49 38.23
N ASP A 14 24.25 -11.82 38.14
CA ASP A 14 23.79 -13.06 37.52
C ASP A 14 24.13 -13.11 36.01
N PHE A 15 23.93 -12.00 35.28
CA PHE A 15 24.31 -11.91 33.87
C PHE A 15 25.82 -11.94 33.65
N GLU A 16 26.60 -11.23 34.47
CA GLU A 16 28.07 -11.25 34.42
C GLU A 16 28.58 -12.67 34.65
N LYS A 17 28.07 -13.35 35.69
CA LYS A 17 28.43 -14.75 35.96
C LYS A 17 28.04 -15.65 34.79
N TRP A 18 26.85 -15.49 34.22
CA TRP A 18 26.41 -16.25 33.05
C TRP A 18 27.32 -16.06 31.84
N ILE A 19 27.71 -14.82 31.52
CA ILE A 19 28.66 -14.50 30.45
C ILE A 19 30.04 -15.11 30.73
N MET A 20 30.54 -14.98 31.96
CA MET A 20 31.84 -15.54 32.38
C MET A 20 31.88 -17.07 32.32
N MET A 21 30.72 -17.73 32.49
CA MET A 21 30.57 -19.18 32.28
C MET A 21 30.51 -19.57 30.78
N GLY A 22 30.62 -18.61 29.86
CA GLY A 22 30.52 -18.83 28.41
C GLY A 22 29.12 -18.66 27.83
N ALA A 23 28.23 -17.94 28.54
CA ALA A 23 26.81 -17.79 28.20
C ALA A 23 26.10 -19.13 27.93
N PRO A 24 26.23 -20.13 28.83
CA PRO A 24 25.66 -21.46 28.61
C PRO A 24 24.14 -21.37 28.56
N ASP A 25 23.53 -21.86 27.49
CA ASP A 25 22.07 -21.94 27.36
C ASP A 25 21.54 -23.03 28.31
N PRO A 26 20.80 -22.69 29.39
CA PRO A 26 20.37 -23.65 30.40
C PRO A 26 19.16 -24.49 29.93
N ARG A 27 18.71 -24.31 28.69
CA ARG A 27 17.61 -25.09 28.12
C ARG A 27 18.11 -26.47 27.74
N ASP A 28 17.63 -27.49 28.45
CA ASP A 28 17.83 -28.88 28.07
C ASP A 28 16.93 -29.22 26.87
N GLY A 29 17.50 -29.13 25.65
CA GLY A 29 16.78 -29.45 24.43
C GLY A 29 17.57 -29.16 23.16
N LYS A 30 17.17 -29.78 22.04
CA LYS A 30 17.67 -29.33 20.73
C LYS A 30 17.17 -27.91 20.51
N ALA A 31 18.07 -27.00 20.11
CA ALA A 31 17.68 -25.68 19.63
C ALA A 31 16.53 -25.85 18.64
N ALA A 32 15.47 -25.03 18.76
CA ALA A 32 14.39 -25.04 17.79
C ALA A 32 15.04 -24.95 16.40
N PRO A 33 14.70 -25.84 15.46
CA PRO A 33 15.31 -25.81 14.15
C PRO A 33 15.14 -24.41 13.58
N PHE A 34 16.22 -23.85 13.04
CA PHE A 34 16.14 -22.57 12.34
C PHE A 34 15.00 -22.68 11.32
N PHE A 35 14.09 -21.71 11.33
CA PHE A 35 12.96 -21.72 10.40
C PHE A 35 13.51 -21.74 8.98
N LYS A 36 13.38 -22.88 8.31
CA LYS A 36 13.66 -23.00 6.90
C LYS A 36 12.35 -22.75 6.16
N PRO A 37 12.21 -21.64 5.43
CA PRO A 37 11.02 -21.45 4.63
C PRO A 37 10.86 -22.57 3.61
N ASP A 38 9.63 -23.08 3.52
CA ASP A 38 9.25 -23.97 2.44
C ASP A 38 8.84 -23.14 1.23
N TRP A 39 9.84 -22.72 0.45
CA TRP A 39 9.59 -21.94 -0.77
C TRP A 39 8.84 -22.72 -1.84
N ALA A 40 8.87 -24.05 -1.84
CA ALA A 40 8.04 -24.84 -2.75
C ALA A 40 6.55 -24.66 -2.42
N LYS A 41 6.22 -24.60 -1.13
CA LYS A 41 4.87 -24.24 -0.67
C LYS A 41 4.55 -22.76 -0.94
N SER A 42 5.46 -21.83 -0.66
CA SER A 42 5.22 -20.39 -0.90
C SER A 42 4.97 -20.09 -2.37
N LYS A 43 5.72 -20.69 -3.30
CA LYS A 43 5.49 -20.55 -4.76
C LYS A 43 4.10 -21.02 -5.19
N ASN A 44 3.47 -21.90 -4.43
CA ASN A 44 2.13 -22.40 -4.69
C ASN A 44 1.00 -21.58 -4.05
N HIS A 45 1.34 -20.53 -3.29
CA HIS A 45 0.36 -19.63 -2.69
C HIS A 45 -0.43 -18.89 -3.79
N TRP A 46 -1.70 -18.57 -3.51
CA TRP A 46 -2.62 -18.02 -4.52
C TRP A 46 -2.14 -16.68 -5.07
N SER A 47 -1.45 -15.86 -4.26
CA SER A 47 -0.95 -14.54 -4.66
C SER A 47 0.18 -14.58 -5.68
N PHE A 48 0.88 -15.72 -5.84
CA PHE A 48 1.93 -15.91 -6.84
C PHE A 48 1.43 -16.61 -8.11
N LYS A 49 0.12 -16.85 -8.21
CA LYS A 49 -0.50 -17.46 -9.38
C LYS A 49 -1.24 -16.40 -10.17
N VAL A 50 -1.19 -16.52 -11.49
CA VAL A 50 -1.99 -15.68 -12.37
C VAL A 50 -3.48 -15.88 -12.02
N PRO A 51 -4.21 -14.81 -11.68
CA PRO A 51 -5.64 -14.91 -11.42
C PRO A 51 -6.35 -15.51 -12.62
N LYS A 52 -7.22 -16.50 -12.37
CA LYS A 52 -8.11 -17.06 -13.39
C LYS A 52 -9.52 -16.62 -13.06
N GLN A 53 -10.31 -16.35 -14.09
CA GLN A 53 -11.73 -16.05 -13.92
C GLN A 53 -12.43 -17.28 -13.32
N PRO A 54 -12.99 -17.19 -12.10
CA PRO A 54 -13.70 -18.30 -11.50
C PRO A 54 -15.11 -18.43 -12.09
N ASP A 55 -15.68 -19.62 -12.00
CA ASP A 55 -17.09 -19.82 -12.29
C ASP A 55 -17.95 -19.06 -11.26
N VAL A 56 -18.98 -18.36 -11.75
CA VAL A 56 -19.88 -17.60 -10.91
C VAL A 56 -20.77 -18.58 -10.11
N PRO A 57 -20.81 -18.50 -8.77
CA PRO A 57 -21.55 -19.45 -7.95
C PRO A 57 -23.06 -19.31 -8.14
N LYS A 58 -23.76 -20.43 -8.05
CA LYS A 58 -25.22 -20.46 -7.98
C LYS A 58 -25.66 -20.16 -6.55
N VAL A 59 -26.63 -19.27 -6.41
CA VAL A 59 -27.21 -18.84 -5.13
C VAL A 59 -28.67 -19.24 -5.07
N LYS A 60 -29.21 -19.45 -3.87
CA LYS A 60 -30.61 -19.79 -3.64
C LYS A 60 -31.51 -18.57 -3.86
N ASN A 61 -31.09 -17.39 -3.35
CA ASN A 61 -31.78 -16.14 -3.60
C ASN A 61 -31.21 -15.42 -4.83
N GLY A 62 -31.86 -15.59 -5.98
CA GLY A 62 -31.43 -14.99 -7.25
C GLY A 62 -31.68 -13.49 -7.38
N ASP A 63 -32.56 -12.91 -6.55
CA ASP A 63 -33.04 -11.53 -6.73
C ASP A 63 -32.19 -10.48 -6.00
N TRP A 64 -31.40 -10.89 -5.00
CA TRP A 64 -30.56 -9.98 -4.22
C TRP A 64 -29.28 -9.52 -4.94
N PRO A 65 -28.51 -10.40 -5.63
CA PRO A 65 -27.29 -9.99 -6.31
C PRO A 65 -27.55 -8.98 -7.45
N ARG A 66 -26.82 -7.86 -7.47
CA ARG A 66 -26.86 -6.88 -8.57
C ARG A 66 -25.76 -7.15 -9.60
N THR A 67 -24.64 -7.69 -9.13
CA THR A 67 -23.46 -8.03 -9.93
C THR A 67 -22.99 -9.45 -9.63
N ASP A 68 -22.05 -9.95 -10.43
CA ASP A 68 -21.45 -11.27 -10.17
C ASP A 68 -20.65 -11.29 -8.85
N VAL A 69 -20.08 -10.16 -8.42
CA VAL A 69 -19.40 -10.04 -7.12
C VAL A 69 -20.36 -10.34 -5.97
N ASP A 70 -21.59 -9.84 -6.06
CA ASP A 70 -22.61 -10.08 -5.03
C ASP A 70 -22.99 -11.57 -4.93
N ARG A 71 -22.90 -12.33 -6.04
CA ARG A 71 -23.15 -13.77 -6.03
C ARG A 71 -22.07 -14.51 -5.22
N PHE A 72 -20.81 -14.11 -5.32
CA PHE A 72 -19.74 -14.68 -4.50
C PHE A 72 -19.96 -14.38 -3.01
N VAL A 73 -20.34 -13.16 -2.66
CA VAL A 73 -20.66 -12.79 -1.27
C VAL A 73 -21.87 -13.56 -0.75
N LEU A 74 -22.95 -13.63 -1.54
CA LEU A 74 -24.18 -14.30 -1.14
C LEU A 74 -24.01 -15.81 -1.00
N ALA A 75 -23.24 -16.46 -1.87
CA ALA A 75 -22.97 -17.90 -1.76
C ALA A 75 -22.35 -18.25 -0.40
N GLU A 76 -21.34 -17.48 0.04
CA GLU A 76 -20.69 -17.67 1.35
C GLU A 76 -21.64 -17.38 2.52
N LEU A 77 -22.50 -16.36 2.39
CA LEU A 77 -23.54 -16.07 3.40
C LEU A 77 -24.54 -17.22 3.51
N GLU A 78 -25.05 -17.72 2.39
CA GLU A 78 -26.02 -18.82 2.35
C GLU A 78 -25.44 -20.13 2.89
N GLU A 79 -24.17 -20.44 2.60
CA GLU A 79 -23.45 -21.58 3.18
C GLU A 79 -23.39 -21.49 4.71
N LYS A 80 -23.10 -20.29 5.22
CA LYS A 80 -23.05 -20.00 6.66
C LYS A 80 -24.41 -19.75 7.29
N SER A 81 -25.51 -19.93 6.54
CA SER A 81 -26.87 -19.65 7.00
C SER A 81 -27.08 -18.21 7.49
N LEU A 82 -26.31 -17.27 6.93
CA LEU A 82 -26.43 -15.84 7.14
C LEU A 82 -27.30 -15.20 6.06
N LYS A 83 -27.91 -14.06 6.40
CA LYS A 83 -28.70 -13.25 5.46
C LYS A 83 -27.99 -11.92 5.22
N PRO A 84 -28.05 -11.37 4.00
CA PRO A 84 -27.57 -10.02 3.74
C PRO A 84 -28.27 -9.00 4.64
N VAL A 85 -27.52 -7.96 5.03
CA VAL A 85 -28.08 -6.80 5.73
C VAL A 85 -28.80 -5.91 4.71
N GLY A 86 -29.90 -5.28 5.13
CA GLY A 86 -30.63 -4.33 4.30
C GLY A 86 -29.79 -3.09 3.97
N GLU A 87 -30.20 -2.37 2.93
CA GLU A 87 -29.56 -1.13 2.53
C GLU A 87 -29.66 -0.07 3.64
N ALA A 88 -28.61 0.74 3.79
CA ALA A 88 -28.63 1.84 4.76
C ALA A 88 -29.61 2.93 4.32
N ASP A 89 -30.11 3.73 5.28
CA ASP A 89 -30.98 4.84 4.94
C ASP A 89 -30.25 5.90 4.08
N ARG A 90 -31.02 6.67 3.31
CA ARG A 90 -30.48 7.66 2.36
C ARG A 90 -29.56 8.69 3.02
N ARG A 91 -29.81 9.11 4.25
CA ARG A 91 -28.94 10.08 4.95
C ARG A 91 -27.60 9.45 5.31
N THR A 92 -27.60 8.19 5.73
CA THR A 92 -26.37 7.43 5.98
C THR A 92 -25.58 7.18 4.69
N LEU A 93 -26.26 6.81 3.59
CA LEU A 93 -25.61 6.54 2.30
C LEU A 93 -24.86 7.75 1.76
N ILE A 94 -25.53 8.91 1.63
CA ILE A 94 -24.87 10.11 1.11
C ILE A 94 -23.68 10.51 1.97
N ARG A 95 -23.80 10.41 3.30
CA ARG A 95 -22.69 10.75 4.21
C ARG A 95 -21.48 9.86 3.96
N ARG A 96 -21.68 8.53 3.84
CA ARG A 96 -20.58 7.58 3.57
C ARG A 96 -19.93 7.86 2.23
N LEU A 97 -20.72 7.99 1.16
CA LEU A 97 -20.21 8.26 -0.18
C LEU A 97 -19.32 9.51 -0.24
N TYR A 98 -19.75 10.60 0.39
CA TYR A 98 -18.98 11.85 0.42
C TYR A 98 -17.65 11.71 1.17
N PHE A 99 -17.62 11.00 2.31
CA PHE A 99 -16.35 10.76 3.02
C PHE A 99 -15.44 9.77 2.29
N ASP A 100 -16.01 8.74 1.70
CA ASP A 100 -15.24 7.69 1.03
C ASP A 100 -14.64 8.21 -0.28
N LEU A 101 -15.44 8.91 -1.10
CA LEU A 101 -15.04 9.36 -2.42
C LEU A 101 -14.33 10.73 -2.39
N ASN A 102 -14.81 11.69 -1.59
CA ASN A 102 -14.29 13.07 -1.60
C ASN A 102 -13.58 13.46 -0.29
N GLY A 103 -13.66 12.66 0.77
CA GLY A 103 -13.02 12.96 2.06
C GLY A 103 -13.68 14.08 2.88
N LEU A 104 -14.74 14.69 2.38
CA LEU A 104 -15.45 15.83 2.99
C LEU A 104 -16.91 15.48 3.25
N PRO A 105 -17.56 16.03 4.29
CA PRO A 105 -19.00 15.82 4.49
C PRO A 105 -19.85 16.51 3.40
N PRO A 106 -21.05 15.98 3.08
CA PRO A 106 -22.00 16.67 2.21
C PRO A 106 -22.56 17.92 2.91
N THR A 107 -22.94 18.92 2.12
CA THR A 107 -23.68 20.07 2.66
C THR A 107 -25.13 19.69 3.03
N PRO A 108 -25.78 20.42 3.96
CA PRO A 108 -27.19 20.16 4.29
C PRO A 108 -28.13 20.16 3.07
N LYS A 109 -27.89 21.05 2.11
CA LYS A 109 -28.69 21.14 0.87
C LYS A 109 -28.52 19.89 -0.01
N GLU A 110 -27.31 19.36 -0.13
CA GLU A 110 -27.06 18.13 -0.88
C GLU A 110 -27.70 16.92 -0.21
N VAL A 111 -27.64 16.83 1.11
CA VAL A 111 -28.34 15.79 1.88
C VAL A 111 -29.85 15.85 1.62
N ASP A 112 -30.45 17.03 1.77
CA ASP A 112 -31.90 17.18 1.58
C ASP A 112 -32.32 16.89 0.14
N SER A 113 -31.51 17.28 -0.84
CA SER A 113 -31.76 17.00 -2.26
C SER A 113 -31.72 15.50 -2.53
N PHE A 114 -30.67 14.81 -2.08
CA PHE A 114 -30.54 13.36 -2.27
C PHE A 114 -31.62 12.58 -1.51
N VAL A 115 -31.94 12.95 -0.27
CA VAL A 115 -32.95 12.22 0.52
C VAL A 115 -34.33 12.30 -0.09
N LYS A 116 -34.68 13.43 -0.72
CA LYS A 116 -35.97 13.66 -1.38
C LYS A 116 -35.99 13.19 -2.83
N ASP A 117 -34.84 12.81 -3.38
CA ASP A 117 -34.76 12.33 -4.75
C ASP A 117 -35.42 10.95 -4.88
N THR A 118 -36.44 10.89 -5.73
CA THR A 118 -37.25 9.69 -5.99
C THR A 118 -36.83 8.97 -7.27
N ASP A 119 -35.84 9.50 -7.99
CA ASP A 119 -35.27 8.85 -9.15
C ASP A 119 -34.67 7.49 -8.73
N PRO A 120 -35.04 6.38 -9.39
CA PRO A 120 -34.47 5.06 -9.09
C PRO A 120 -32.95 4.99 -9.30
N GLN A 121 -32.35 5.92 -10.06
CA GLN A 121 -30.91 6.03 -10.30
C GLN A 121 -30.23 7.14 -9.47
N ALA A 122 -30.91 7.70 -8.46
CA ALA A 122 -30.37 8.79 -7.66
C ALA A 122 -29.04 8.44 -6.99
N TYR A 123 -28.86 7.17 -6.58
CA TYR A 123 -27.64 6.68 -5.95
C TYR A 123 -26.48 6.66 -6.95
N GLU A 124 -26.67 6.04 -8.11
CA GLU A 124 -25.67 5.91 -9.17
C GLU A 124 -25.26 7.29 -9.69
N LYS A 125 -26.23 8.18 -9.93
CA LYS A 125 -25.96 9.57 -10.33
C LYS A 125 -25.16 10.35 -9.29
N LEU A 126 -25.41 10.09 -8.00
CA LEU A 126 -24.62 10.67 -6.93
C LEU A 126 -23.19 10.14 -6.94
N VAL A 127 -23.00 8.83 -7.10
CA VAL A 127 -21.68 8.20 -7.20
C VAL A 127 -20.90 8.77 -8.38
N ASP A 128 -21.49 8.82 -9.58
CA ASP A 128 -20.85 9.36 -10.79
C ASP A 128 -20.43 10.83 -10.60
N ARG A 129 -21.29 11.64 -9.97
CA ARG A 129 -20.97 13.05 -9.66
C ARG A 129 -19.80 13.18 -8.69
N LEU A 130 -19.71 12.30 -7.70
CA LEU A 130 -18.61 12.31 -6.73
C LEU A 130 -17.31 11.81 -7.35
N LEU A 131 -17.34 10.74 -8.15
CA LEU A 131 -16.18 10.25 -8.90
C LEU A 131 -15.66 11.30 -9.91
N GLY A 132 -16.55 12.07 -10.52
CA GLY A 132 -16.19 13.16 -11.45
C GLY A 132 -15.77 14.48 -10.78
N SER A 133 -15.71 14.55 -9.46
CA SER A 133 -15.31 15.76 -8.71
C SER A 133 -13.78 15.81 -8.54
N GLU A 134 -13.20 17.01 -8.57
CA GLU A 134 -11.74 17.19 -8.34
C GLU A 134 -11.26 16.64 -6.98
N HIS A 135 -12.13 16.71 -5.97
CA HIS A 135 -11.90 16.14 -4.64
C HIS A 135 -11.70 14.62 -4.63
N PHE A 136 -12.15 13.89 -5.65
CA PHE A 136 -11.91 12.45 -5.75
C PHE A 136 -10.41 12.15 -5.83
N GLY A 137 -9.70 12.82 -6.74
CA GLY A 137 -8.26 12.69 -6.89
C GLY A 137 -7.49 13.19 -5.67
N GLU A 138 -7.96 14.23 -4.99
CA GLU A 138 -7.37 14.69 -3.73
C GLU A 138 -7.49 13.63 -2.62
N ARG A 139 -8.67 13.02 -2.51
CA ARG A 139 -8.96 11.99 -1.51
C ARG A 139 -8.21 10.70 -1.78
N TRP A 140 -8.32 10.16 -2.99
CA TRP A 140 -7.72 8.88 -3.36
C TRP A 140 -6.22 9.00 -3.61
N GLY A 141 -5.76 10.12 -4.16
CA GLY A 141 -4.34 10.43 -4.32
C GLY A 141 -3.58 10.39 -3.00
N ARG A 142 -4.19 10.83 -1.89
CA ARG A 142 -3.56 10.73 -0.55
C ARG A 142 -3.16 9.30 -0.19
N HIS A 143 -3.99 8.30 -0.48
CA HIS A 143 -3.67 6.91 -0.18
C HIS A 143 -2.42 6.42 -0.94
N TRP A 144 -2.27 6.88 -2.19
CA TRP A 144 -1.05 6.61 -2.96
C TRP A 144 0.15 7.38 -2.42
N LEU A 145 -0.02 8.65 -2.08
CA LEU A 145 1.05 9.50 -1.55
C LEU A 145 1.64 8.96 -0.24
N ASP A 146 0.82 8.35 0.61
CA ASP A 146 1.26 7.68 1.84
C ASP A 146 2.24 6.53 1.51
N VAL A 147 1.91 5.68 0.53
CA VAL A 147 2.78 4.53 0.15
C VAL A 147 3.93 4.92 -0.78
N ALA A 148 3.82 6.04 -1.50
CA ALA A 148 4.91 6.62 -2.27
C ALA A 148 5.94 7.36 -1.40
N ARG A 149 5.66 7.49 -0.08
CA ARG A 149 6.48 8.24 0.89
C ARG A 149 6.64 9.70 0.50
N TYR A 150 5.54 10.28 -0.01
CA TYR A 150 5.52 11.69 -0.36
C TYR A 150 5.86 12.55 0.85
N ALA A 151 6.89 13.37 0.70
CA ALA A 151 7.26 14.39 1.66
C ALA A 151 7.88 15.56 0.90
N GLU A 152 7.77 16.75 1.45
CA GLU A 152 8.43 17.95 0.91
C GLU A 152 9.89 18.06 1.39
N SER A 153 10.45 16.96 1.91
CA SER A 153 11.83 16.89 2.37
C SER A 153 12.40 15.46 2.38
N SER A 154 13.72 15.36 2.53
CA SER A 154 14.48 14.11 2.47
C SER A 154 14.52 13.31 3.78
N GLY A 155 14.12 13.88 4.90
CA GLY A 155 14.21 13.21 6.21
C GLY A 155 15.63 12.78 6.61
N LYS A 156 15.72 11.69 7.40
CA LYS A 156 16.94 11.14 8.01
C LYS A 156 17.76 12.14 8.84
N GLU A 157 19.09 12.08 8.80
CA GLU A 157 20.01 12.85 9.65
C GLU A 157 20.08 14.34 9.24
N SER A 158 19.91 14.61 7.95
CA SER A 158 19.93 15.97 7.37
C SER A 158 18.69 16.16 6.50
N ASN A 159 17.76 16.99 6.99
CA ASN A 159 16.47 17.18 6.34
C ASN A 159 16.54 18.29 5.28
N ILE A 160 16.73 17.91 4.02
CA ILE A 160 16.78 18.82 2.87
C ILE A 160 15.38 18.95 2.27
N THR A 161 14.98 20.17 1.94
CA THR A 161 13.66 20.43 1.35
C THR A 161 13.62 20.09 -0.15
N TYR A 162 12.45 19.63 -0.60
CA TYR A 162 12.13 19.38 -2.00
C TYR A 162 11.14 20.45 -2.48
N PRO A 163 11.61 21.65 -2.90
CA PRO A 163 10.74 22.80 -3.21
C PRO A 163 9.76 22.58 -4.38
N HIS A 164 9.93 21.48 -5.12
CA HIS A 164 9.10 21.10 -6.25
C HIS A 164 8.39 19.76 -6.07
N ALA A 165 8.41 19.17 -4.86
CA ALA A 165 7.74 17.90 -4.57
C ALA A 165 6.23 17.97 -4.90
N TRP A 166 5.59 19.11 -4.69
CA TRP A 166 4.18 19.34 -5.00
C TRP A 166 3.80 18.97 -6.45
N ARG A 167 4.74 19.02 -7.40
CA ARG A 167 4.48 18.59 -8.79
C ARG A 167 4.13 17.11 -8.88
N TYR A 168 4.81 16.27 -8.08
CA TYR A 168 4.48 14.86 -8.00
C TYR A 168 3.13 14.62 -7.32
N ARG A 169 2.84 15.36 -6.24
CA ARG A 169 1.51 15.32 -5.60
C ARG A 169 0.41 15.61 -6.62
N ASP A 170 0.56 16.69 -7.38
CA ASP A 170 -0.42 17.12 -8.37
C ASP A 170 -0.51 16.10 -9.51
N TYR A 171 0.61 15.54 -9.98
CA TYR A 171 0.60 14.43 -10.94
C TYR A 171 -0.22 13.22 -10.45
N VAL A 172 -0.10 12.86 -9.16
CA VAL A 172 -0.89 11.76 -8.58
C VAL A 172 -2.38 12.13 -8.57
N ILE A 173 -2.73 13.30 -8.06
CA ILE A 173 -4.13 13.79 -8.01
C ILE A 173 -4.75 13.81 -9.41
N ASP A 174 -4.04 14.38 -10.39
CA ASP A 174 -4.47 14.47 -11.78
C ASP A 174 -4.62 13.07 -12.41
N SER A 175 -3.74 12.12 -12.07
CA SER A 175 -3.84 10.75 -12.56
C SER A 175 -5.09 10.03 -12.07
N PHE A 176 -5.51 10.27 -10.82
CA PHE A 176 -6.77 9.72 -10.29
C PHE A 176 -7.99 10.41 -10.92
N ASN A 177 -7.99 11.74 -11.02
CA ASN A 177 -9.11 12.49 -11.62
C ASN A 177 -9.30 12.19 -13.10
N ALA A 178 -8.22 11.86 -13.82
CA ALA A 178 -8.27 11.48 -15.23
C ALA A 178 -8.58 10.00 -15.47
N ASP A 179 -8.84 9.21 -14.41
CA ASP A 179 -9.00 7.75 -14.47
C ASP A 179 -7.85 7.08 -15.26
N LYS A 180 -6.62 7.47 -14.94
CA LYS A 180 -5.43 6.93 -15.63
C LYS A 180 -5.37 5.42 -15.41
N PRO A 181 -5.25 4.61 -16.48
CA PRO A 181 -5.11 3.17 -16.34
C PRO A 181 -3.98 2.81 -15.38
N TYR A 182 -4.27 1.95 -14.40
CA TYR A 182 -3.32 1.60 -13.34
C TYR A 182 -1.96 1.12 -13.90
N ASN A 183 -1.98 0.29 -14.94
CA ASN A 183 -0.77 -0.20 -15.61
C ASN A 183 0.09 0.94 -16.18
N GLN A 184 -0.53 2.00 -16.70
CA GLN A 184 0.16 3.18 -17.22
C GLN A 184 0.66 4.04 -16.05
N PHE A 185 -0.16 4.29 -15.04
CA PHE A 185 0.22 5.05 -13.85
C PHE A 185 1.47 4.48 -13.15
N ILE A 186 1.56 3.15 -13.04
CA ILE A 186 2.73 2.48 -12.49
C ILE A 186 3.94 2.57 -13.43
N ARG A 187 3.73 2.34 -14.74
CA ARG A 187 4.82 2.40 -15.73
C ARG A 187 5.48 3.78 -15.78
N GLU A 188 4.70 4.85 -15.78
CA GLU A 188 5.20 6.23 -15.78
C GLU A 188 6.06 6.52 -14.54
N GLN A 189 5.68 5.98 -13.37
CA GLN A 189 6.43 6.19 -12.12
C GLN A 189 7.77 5.43 -12.06
N ILE A 190 7.85 4.27 -12.70
CA ILE A 190 9.09 3.47 -12.73
C ILE A 190 10.03 3.91 -13.87
N ALA A 191 9.47 4.27 -15.02
CA ALA A 191 10.23 4.38 -16.26
C ALA A 191 9.87 5.61 -17.10
N GLY A 192 9.19 6.62 -16.53
CA GLY A 192 8.72 7.79 -17.28
C GLY A 192 9.84 8.53 -18.02
N ASP A 193 11.02 8.66 -17.42
CA ASP A 193 12.20 9.26 -18.03
C ASP A 193 12.73 8.51 -19.27
N MET A 194 12.45 7.20 -19.37
CA MET A 194 12.78 6.34 -20.51
C MET A 194 11.66 6.25 -21.55
N MET A 195 10.47 6.78 -21.26
CA MET A 195 9.32 6.68 -22.15
C MET A 195 9.34 7.74 -23.26
N ARG A 196 8.83 7.36 -24.44
CA ARG A 196 8.68 8.29 -25.55
C ARG A 196 7.54 9.27 -25.26
N ALA A 197 7.88 10.54 -25.12
CA ALA A 197 6.91 11.61 -24.99
C ALA A 197 6.22 11.94 -26.34
N ARG A 198 4.98 12.45 -26.25
CA ARG A 198 4.20 12.92 -27.41
C ARG A 198 4.57 14.35 -27.79
N ASP A 199 4.86 15.15 -26.77
CA ASP A 199 5.22 16.55 -26.82
C ASP A 199 6.00 16.90 -25.53
N ASP A 200 6.42 18.16 -25.38
CA ASP A 200 7.20 18.62 -24.23
C ASP A 200 6.39 18.62 -22.92
N LYS A 201 5.08 18.81 -22.98
CA LYS A 201 4.21 18.76 -21.80
C LYS A 201 4.15 17.33 -21.25
N HIS A 202 3.89 16.36 -22.12
CA HIS A 202 3.89 14.95 -21.76
C HIS A 202 5.27 14.50 -21.29
N ARG A 203 6.37 15.02 -21.87
CA ARG A 203 7.73 14.76 -21.36
C ARG A 203 7.89 15.23 -19.91
N ALA A 204 7.42 16.44 -19.58
CA ALA A 204 7.48 16.96 -18.23
C ALA A 204 6.62 16.16 -17.24
N GLU A 205 5.44 15.69 -17.66
CA GLU A 205 4.58 14.80 -16.87
C GLU A 205 5.29 13.47 -16.58
N LEU A 206 5.89 12.84 -17.59
CA LEU A 206 6.64 11.59 -17.44
C LEU A 206 7.86 11.74 -16.51
N MET A 207 8.59 12.86 -16.61
CA MET A 207 9.70 13.19 -15.69
C MET A 207 9.22 13.49 -14.27
N THR A 208 8.00 14.03 -14.13
CA THR A 208 7.40 14.26 -12.81
C THR A 208 6.99 12.94 -12.16
N ALA A 209 6.47 12.00 -12.94
CA ALA A 209 6.06 10.68 -12.47
C ALA A 209 7.20 9.89 -11.82
N THR A 210 8.43 9.97 -12.36
CA THR A 210 9.62 9.34 -11.76
C THR A 210 10.04 9.97 -10.42
N GLY A 211 9.35 11.04 -9.99
CA GLY A 211 9.36 11.52 -8.61
C GLY A 211 9.12 10.40 -7.58
N PHE A 212 8.37 9.35 -7.95
CA PHE A 212 8.18 8.15 -7.10
C PHE A 212 9.51 7.52 -6.67
N LEU A 213 10.47 7.39 -7.59
CA LEU A 213 11.80 6.82 -7.33
C LEU A 213 12.78 7.87 -6.77
N ALA A 214 12.54 9.15 -7.04
CA ALA A 214 13.43 10.23 -6.64
C ALA A 214 13.18 10.71 -5.20
N MET A 215 11.94 10.65 -4.72
CA MET A 215 11.56 11.07 -3.38
C MET A 215 11.75 9.96 -2.35
N GLY A 216 11.81 10.39 -1.09
CA GLY A 216 11.93 9.51 0.06
C GLY A 216 13.21 9.77 0.86
N PRO A 217 13.46 8.95 1.91
CA PRO A 217 14.51 9.21 2.88
C PRO A 217 15.94 9.11 2.32
N LYS A 218 16.75 10.17 2.44
CA LYS A 218 18.14 10.18 1.95
C LYS A 218 19.13 10.64 3.00
N SER A 219 20.25 9.93 3.11
CA SER A 219 21.34 10.28 4.02
C SER A 219 22.30 11.23 3.31
N HIS A 220 22.04 12.53 3.39
CA HIS A 220 22.83 13.56 2.67
C HIS A 220 24.24 13.76 3.25
N ASN A 221 24.50 13.24 4.44
CA ASN A 221 25.82 13.22 5.09
C ASN A 221 26.65 11.98 4.73
N GLU A 222 26.12 11.04 3.93
CA GLU A 222 26.90 9.89 3.46
C GLU A 222 28.03 10.35 2.53
N GLY A 223 29.27 10.17 2.99
CA GLY A 223 30.48 10.60 2.26
C GLY A 223 30.89 9.64 1.14
N SER A 224 30.46 8.38 1.20
CA SER A 224 30.73 7.36 0.20
C SER A 224 29.67 7.37 -0.90
N ARG A 225 30.08 7.75 -2.12
CA ARG A 225 29.19 7.75 -3.29
C ARG A 225 28.59 6.37 -3.60
N SER A 226 29.37 5.30 -3.42
CA SER A 226 28.90 3.94 -3.67
C SER A 226 27.88 3.49 -2.62
N GLN A 227 28.10 3.85 -1.35
CA GLN A 227 27.15 3.57 -0.27
C GLN A 227 25.84 4.33 -0.50
N PHE A 228 25.93 5.63 -0.81
CA PHE A 228 24.75 6.44 -1.11
C PHE A 228 23.93 5.88 -2.28
N ALA A 229 24.59 5.45 -3.36
CA ALA A 229 23.92 4.83 -4.50
C ALA A 229 23.25 3.50 -4.14
N ALA A 230 23.92 2.66 -3.34
CA ALA A 230 23.37 1.39 -2.87
C ALA A 230 22.17 1.59 -1.94
N ASP A 231 22.23 2.56 -1.03
CA ASP A 231 21.11 2.87 -0.13
C ASP A 231 19.94 3.52 -0.87
N LEU A 232 20.19 4.29 -1.93
CA LEU A 232 19.14 4.79 -2.81
C LEU A 232 18.44 3.64 -3.55
N ALA A 233 19.19 2.68 -4.07
CA ALA A 233 18.62 1.50 -4.73
C ALA A 233 17.81 0.63 -3.75
N ASP A 234 18.33 0.41 -2.53
CA ASP A 234 17.60 -0.30 -1.46
C ASP A 234 16.27 0.38 -1.14
N GLU A 235 16.29 1.70 -0.98
CA GLU A 235 15.11 2.51 -0.70
C GLU A 235 14.06 2.39 -1.82
N GLN A 236 14.49 2.39 -3.08
CA GLN A 236 13.61 2.23 -4.25
C GLN A 236 13.05 0.81 -4.37
N ILE A 237 13.86 -0.22 -4.10
CA ILE A 237 13.41 -1.62 -4.08
C ILE A 237 12.34 -1.80 -3.01
N GLU A 238 12.56 -1.27 -1.81
CA GLU A 238 11.62 -1.39 -0.69
C GLU A 238 10.26 -0.80 -1.03
N THR A 239 10.20 0.43 -1.53
CA THR A 239 8.91 1.07 -1.82
C THR A 239 8.24 0.50 -3.03
N MET A 240 8.95 0.22 -4.12
CA MET A 240 8.35 -0.43 -5.29
C MET A 240 7.74 -1.78 -4.88
N SER A 241 8.48 -2.59 -4.11
CA SER A 241 7.95 -3.89 -3.68
C SER A 241 6.74 -3.75 -2.76
N ARG A 242 6.76 -2.78 -1.83
CA ARG A 242 5.65 -2.60 -0.88
C ARG A 242 4.41 -1.98 -1.52
N SER A 243 4.58 -0.95 -2.35
CA SER A 243 3.45 -0.20 -2.92
C SER A 243 2.82 -0.91 -4.11
N MET A 244 3.60 -1.66 -4.91
CA MET A 244 3.10 -2.28 -6.14
C MET A 244 2.93 -3.78 -6.03
N LEU A 245 3.81 -4.49 -5.32
CA LEU A 245 3.74 -5.94 -5.18
C LEU A 245 3.04 -6.38 -3.88
N GLY A 246 2.89 -5.47 -2.91
CA GLY A 246 2.42 -5.81 -1.57
C GLY A 246 3.40 -6.71 -0.79
N LEU A 247 4.69 -6.67 -1.15
CA LEU A 247 5.74 -7.52 -0.58
C LEU A 247 6.83 -6.69 0.11
N THR A 248 7.34 -7.19 1.25
CA THR A 248 8.42 -6.56 2.00
C THR A 248 9.77 -7.18 1.65
N ILE A 249 10.32 -6.81 0.50
CA ILE A 249 11.52 -7.47 -0.04
C ILE A 249 12.82 -7.00 0.64
N ALA A 250 12.82 -5.85 1.33
CA ALA A 250 14.03 -5.24 1.91
C ALA A 250 14.91 -6.17 2.78
N CYS A 251 14.33 -7.16 3.49
CA CYS A 251 15.15 -8.12 4.25
C CYS A 251 16.07 -8.99 3.36
N ALA A 252 15.70 -9.16 2.09
CA ALA A 252 16.48 -9.84 1.06
C ALA A 252 17.86 -9.21 0.83
N ARG A 253 18.06 -7.95 1.27
CA ARG A 253 19.36 -7.27 1.28
C ARG A 253 20.43 -8.10 1.98
N CYS A 254 20.12 -8.69 3.13
CA CYS A 254 21.13 -9.35 3.96
C CYS A 254 21.08 -10.87 3.90
N HIS A 255 19.91 -11.44 3.61
CA HIS A 255 19.69 -12.89 3.57
C HIS A 255 18.49 -13.21 2.70
N ASP A 256 18.37 -14.44 2.22
CA ASP A 256 17.16 -14.92 1.53
C ASP A 256 15.86 -14.57 2.28
N HIS A 257 14.83 -14.11 1.56
CA HIS A 257 13.60 -13.63 2.19
C HIS A 257 12.94 -14.72 3.06
N LYS A 258 12.50 -14.32 4.27
CA LYS A 258 12.11 -15.27 5.32
C LYS A 258 10.94 -16.17 4.94
N PHE A 259 9.97 -15.71 4.15
CA PHE A 259 8.73 -16.46 3.86
C PHE A 259 8.50 -16.65 2.37
N ASP A 260 8.60 -15.56 1.63
CA ASP A 260 8.44 -15.54 0.18
C ASP A 260 9.69 -16.06 -0.56
N PRO A 261 9.51 -16.66 -1.75
CA PRO A 261 10.56 -17.35 -2.49
C PRO A 261 11.47 -16.39 -3.26
N ILE A 262 12.05 -15.42 -2.54
CA ILE A 262 12.87 -14.33 -3.10
C ILE A 262 14.29 -14.47 -2.52
N PRO A 263 15.24 -15.01 -3.30
CA PRO A 263 16.62 -15.15 -2.85
C PRO A 263 17.34 -13.80 -2.87
N GLN A 264 18.35 -13.65 -2.02
CA GLN A 264 19.18 -12.44 -1.96
C GLN A 264 19.81 -12.10 -3.32
N ARG A 265 20.17 -13.11 -4.12
CA ARG A 265 20.70 -12.88 -5.47
C ARG A 265 19.74 -12.14 -6.39
N GLU A 266 18.42 -12.34 -6.24
CA GLU A 266 17.41 -11.66 -7.07
C GLU A 266 17.20 -10.22 -6.60
N TYR A 267 17.43 -9.93 -5.31
CA TYR A 267 17.44 -8.56 -4.79
C TYR A 267 18.59 -7.72 -5.39
N TYR A 268 19.72 -8.34 -5.73
CA TYR A 268 20.91 -7.67 -6.31
C TYR A 268 21.05 -7.81 -7.84
N ALA A 269 20.06 -8.37 -8.52
CA ALA A 269 20.11 -8.65 -9.96
C ALA A 269 19.85 -7.42 -10.84
#